data_AF-X1V4Y1-F1
#
_entry.id   AF-X1V4Y1-F1
#
_cell.length_a   1.000
_cell.length_b   1.000
_cell.length_c   1.000
_cell.angle_alpha   90.00
_cell.angle_beta   90.00
_cell.angle_gamma   90.00
#
_symmetry.space_group_name_H-M   'P 1'
#
loop_
_entity.id
_entity.type
_entity.pdbx_description
1 polymer ?
#
loop_
_entity_poly.entity_id
_entity_poly.type
_entity_poly.pdbx_seq_one_letter_code
_entity_poly.pdbx_strand_id
1 'polypeptide(L)'
;VSDACERASFLHTIASNVSQFTFDYLDGPVVVVGSPNWITPAAEMESVFFPQKEWIIDAIHERLLPLHHHQVTTNQSTAEQIRKNKFGV
;
A
#
# COMPACT_ATOMS: atom_id res chain seq x y z
N VAL A 1 -15.79 -3.44 9.16
CA VAL A 1 -14.88 -4.53 8.74
C VAL A 1 -13.95 -3.93 7.71
N SER A 2 -12.68 -3.69 8.09
CA SER A 2 -11.60 -3.49 7.13
C SER A 2 -10.54 -4.50 7.54
N ASP A 3 -10.26 -5.45 6.68
CA ASP A 3 -9.10 -6.32 6.86
C ASP A 3 -7.84 -5.47 6.67
N ALA A 4 -6.78 -5.79 7.40
CA ALA A 4 -5.48 -5.16 7.20
C ALA A 4 -4.84 -5.62 5.87
N CYS A 5 -5.22 -6.80 5.38
CA CYS A 5 -4.75 -7.34 4.11
C CYS A 5 -5.12 -6.45 2.92
N GLU A 6 -4.21 -6.35 1.95
CA GLU A 6 -4.41 -5.63 0.70
C GLU A 6 -5.65 -6.18 -0.05
N ARG A 7 -5.71 -7.49 -0.26
CA ARG A 7 -6.82 -8.14 -0.98
C ARG A 7 -8.09 -8.08 -0.16
N ALA A 8 -9.19 -7.68 -0.81
CA ALA A 8 -10.50 -7.50 -0.20
C ALA A 8 -10.55 -6.41 0.90
N SER A 9 -9.54 -5.53 0.97
CA SER A 9 -9.58 -4.37 1.85
C SER A 9 -10.74 -3.44 1.48
N PHE A 10 -11.45 -2.93 2.49
CA PHE A 10 -12.43 -1.86 2.31
C PHE A 10 -11.79 -0.57 1.78
N LEU A 11 -10.48 -0.38 1.99
CA LEU A 11 -9.73 0.73 1.44
C LEU A 11 -9.77 0.79 -0.09
N HIS A 12 -9.91 -0.34 -0.79
CA HIS A 12 -10.08 -0.32 -2.24
C HIS A 12 -11.44 0.26 -2.68
N THR A 13 -12.50 0.09 -1.89
CA THR A 13 -13.79 0.75 -2.14
C THR A 13 -13.64 2.26 -1.98
N ILE A 14 -12.96 2.71 -0.92
CA ILE A 14 -12.68 4.13 -0.69
C ILE A 14 -11.84 4.69 -1.84
N ALA A 15 -10.74 4.01 -2.21
CA ALA A 15 -9.86 4.46 -3.28
C ALA A 15 -10.57 4.58 -4.63
N SER A 16 -11.46 3.62 -4.95
CA SER A 16 -12.30 3.67 -6.15
C SER A 16 -13.26 4.86 -6.12
N ASN A 17 -13.93 5.10 -5.00
CA ASN A 17 -14.84 6.24 -4.83
C ASN A 17 -14.12 7.59 -4.93
N VAL A 18 -12.97 7.75 -4.26
CA VAL A 18 -12.16 8.98 -4.33
C VAL A 18 -11.72 9.24 -5.77
N SER A 19 -11.21 8.20 -6.45
CA SER A 19 -10.78 8.30 -7.85
C SER A 19 -11.92 8.70 -8.79
N GLN A 20 -13.14 8.19 -8.56
CA GLN A 20 -14.31 8.51 -9.38
C GLN A 20 -14.90 9.90 -9.09
N PHE A 21 -15.03 10.26 -7.82
CA PHE A 21 -15.75 11.48 -7.41
C PHE A 21 -14.88 12.73 -7.50
N THR A 22 -13.56 12.58 -7.46
CA THR A 22 -12.63 13.71 -7.34
C THR A 22 -11.52 13.70 -8.37
N PHE A 23 -11.66 12.97 -9.48
CA PHE A 23 -10.62 12.80 -10.50
C PHE A 23 -9.92 14.11 -10.89
N ASP A 24 -10.69 15.16 -11.19
CA ASP A 24 -10.16 16.46 -11.62
C ASP A 24 -9.39 17.22 -10.52
N TYR A 25 -9.46 16.76 -9.27
CA TYR A 25 -8.77 17.33 -8.10
C TYR A 25 -7.56 16.51 -7.65
N LEU A 26 -7.26 15.37 -8.28
CA LEU A 26 -6.17 14.51 -7.87
C LEU A 26 -4.86 14.88 -8.60
N ASP A 27 -3.85 15.28 -7.84
CA ASP A 27 -2.49 15.50 -8.36
C ASP A 27 -1.75 14.18 -8.68
N GLY A 28 -2.30 13.04 -8.28
CA GLY A 28 -1.69 11.73 -8.44
C GLY A 28 -2.65 10.56 -8.15
N PRO A 29 -2.21 9.31 -8.37
CA PRO A 29 -3.05 8.14 -8.14
C PRO A 29 -3.35 7.94 -6.66
N VAL A 30 -4.54 7.42 -6.34
CA VAL A 30 -4.82 6.96 -4.97
C VAL A 30 -4.03 5.68 -4.70
N VAL A 31 -3.26 5.66 -3.61
CA VAL A 31 -2.42 4.54 -3.20
C VAL A 31 -3.01 3.88 -1.94
N VAL A 32 -3.14 2.56 -1.97
CA VAL A 32 -3.52 1.74 -0.81
C VAL A 32 -2.28 1.01 -0.33
N VAL A 33 -2.11 0.97 1.00
CA VAL A 33 -1.05 0.23 1.67
C VAL A 33 -1.71 -0.78 2.59
N GLY A 34 -1.74 -2.05 2.18
CA GLY A 34 -2.24 -3.17 2.96
C GLY A 34 -1.16 -4.20 3.30
N SER A 35 -1.47 -5.06 4.27
CA SER A 35 -0.67 -6.24 4.60
C SER A 35 -0.63 -7.24 3.43
N PRO A 36 0.43 -8.07 3.34
CA PRO A 36 0.49 -9.18 2.40
C PRO A 36 -0.70 -10.13 2.53
N ASN A 37 -1.03 -10.81 1.44
CA ASN A 37 -2.21 -11.68 1.34
C ASN A 37 -1.95 -13.11 1.83
N TRP A 38 -1.42 -13.24 3.04
CA TRP A 38 -1.20 -14.53 3.71
C TRP A 38 -1.77 -14.52 5.14
N ILE A 39 -1.67 -15.65 5.84
CA ILE A 39 -2.18 -15.76 7.22
C ILE A 39 -1.37 -14.86 8.14
N THR A 40 -2.05 -14.08 8.99
CA THR A 40 -1.41 -13.26 10.03
C THR A 40 -0.44 -14.11 10.85
N PRO A 41 0.86 -13.74 10.90
CA PRO A 41 1.86 -14.52 11.60
C PRO A 41 1.79 -14.31 13.12
N ALA A 42 2.71 -14.92 13.86
CA ALA A 42 2.83 -14.71 15.29
C ALA A 42 3.11 -13.24 15.64
N ALA A 43 2.78 -12.83 16.86
CA ALA A 43 2.91 -11.44 17.34
C ALA A 43 4.32 -10.84 17.13
N GLU A 44 5.35 -11.67 17.22
CA GLU A 44 6.76 -11.29 17.01
C GLU A 44 7.03 -10.78 15.58
N MET A 45 6.20 -11.17 14.61
CA MET A 45 6.32 -10.83 13.19
C MET A 45 5.32 -9.74 12.77
N GLU A 46 4.64 -9.07 13.69
CA GLU A 46 3.68 -8.01 13.37
C GLU A 46 4.34 -6.86 12.59
N SER A 47 5.57 -6.50 12.96
CA SER A 47 6.33 -5.41 12.33
C SER A 47 6.63 -5.64 10.85
N VAL A 48 6.66 -6.89 10.40
CA VAL A 48 6.90 -7.25 8.99
C VAL A 48 5.61 -7.57 8.23
N PHE A 49 4.49 -7.69 8.94
CA PHE A 49 3.20 -8.05 8.35
C PHE A 49 2.24 -6.86 8.23
N PHE A 50 2.11 -6.08 9.29
CA PHE A 50 1.21 -4.93 9.31
C PHE A 50 1.90 -3.70 8.72
N PRO A 51 1.15 -2.79 8.06
CA PRO A 51 1.68 -1.53 7.58
C PRO A 51 2.41 -0.77 8.69
N GLN A 52 3.66 -0.43 8.43
CA GLN A 52 4.49 0.40 9.31
C GLN A 52 4.59 1.82 8.76
N LYS A 53 5.10 2.75 9.57
CA LYS A 53 5.33 4.14 9.13
C LYS A 53 6.27 4.21 7.90
N GLU A 54 7.24 3.31 7.84
CA GLU A 54 8.18 3.19 6.71
C GLU A 54 7.45 2.87 5.42
N TRP A 55 6.43 2.00 5.46
CA TRP A 55 5.67 1.61 4.26
C TRP A 55 4.87 2.78 3.71
N ILE A 56 4.33 3.62 4.60
CA ILE A 56 3.59 4.82 4.20
C ILE A 56 4.54 5.84 3.55
N ILE A 57 5.70 6.08 4.16
CA ILE A 57 6.69 7.04 3.64
C ILE A 57 7.27 6.55 2.31
N ASP A 58 7.60 5.27 2.20
CA ASP A 58 8.13 4.67 0.96
C ASP A 58 7.06 4.64 -0.14
N ALA A 59 5.79 4.41 0.20
CA ALA A 59 4.69 4.52 -0.77
C ALA A 59 4.54 5.96 -1.29
N ILE A 60 4.66 6.98 -0.42
CA ILE A 60 4.67 8.38 -0.88
C ILE A 60 5.85 8.62 -1.82
N HIS A 61 7.06 8.20 -1.43
CA HIS A 61 8.27 8.41 -2.21
C HIS A 61 8.22 7.72 -3.58
N GLU A 62 7.83 6.44 -3.62
CA GLU A 62 7.89 5.61 -4.82
C GLU A 62 6.67 5.76 -5.73
N ARG A 63 5.50 6.17 -5.19
CA ARG A 63 4.25 6.20 -5.96
C ARG A 63 3.62 7.56 -6.18
N LEU A 64 4.00 8.57 -5.40
CA LEU A 64 3.37 9.90 -5.47
C LEU A 64 4.39 10.99 -5.79
N LEU A 65 5.36 11.18 -4.88
CA LEU A 65 6.29 12.29 -4.93
C LEU A 65 7.65 11.85 -4.36
N PRO A 66 8.71 11.78 -5.18
CA PRO A 66 10.05 11.49 -4.71
C PRO A 66 10.50 12.51 -3.63
N LEU A 67 10.64 12.02 -2.40
CA LEU A 67 11.09 12.82 -1.26
C LEU A 67 12.60 13.06 -1.31
N HIS A 68 13.03 14.32 -1.20
CA HIS A 68 14.44 14.69 -1.18
C HIS A 68 15.16 14.05 0.01
N HIS A 69 16.34 13.47 -0.25
CA HIS A 69 17.19 12.79 0.75
C HIS A 69 16.54 11.62 1.48
N HIS A 70 15.39 11.13 1.00
CA HIS A 70 14.78 9.93 1.55
C HIS A 70 15.45 8.68 0.98
N GLN A 71 15.79 7.75 1.85
CA GLN A 71 16.29 6.44 1.46
C GLN A 71 15.20 5.41 1.72
N VAL A 72 14.81 4.70 0.66
CA VAL A 72 13.77 3.67 0.72
C VAL A 72 14.23 2.51 1.60
N THR A 73 13.34 2.05 2.49
CA THR A 73 13.59 0.92 3.41
C THR A 73 12.71 -0.29 3.11
N THR A 74 11.61 -0.09 2.38
CA THR A 74 10.62 -1.10 1.99
C THR A 74 10.20 -0.86 0.54
N ASN A 75 9.96 -1.94 -0.21
CA ASN A 75 9.59 -1.84 -1.63
C ASN A 75 8.06 -1.74 -1.78
N GLN A 76 7.58 -0.53 -2.08
CA GLN A 76 6.19 -0.14 -2.33
C GLN A 76 5.94 0.20 -3.80
N SER A 77 6.89 -0.11 -4.69
CA SER A 77 6.78 0.17 -6.12
C SER A 77 5.64 -0.62 -6.78
N THR A 78 5.11 -0.08 -7.88
CA THR A 78 4.09 -0.77 -8.69
C THR A 78 4.60 -2.11 -9.23
N ALA A 79 5.88 -2.22 -9.55
CA ALA A 79 6.49 -3.47 -10.02
C ALA A 79 6.41 -4.57 -8.95
N GLU A 80 6.66 -4.22 -7.69
CA GLU A 80 6.55 -5.16 -6.57
C GLU A 80 5.09 -5.55 -6.29
N GLN A 81 4.16 -4.61 -6.38
CA GLN A 81 2.72 -4.91 -6.26
C GLN A 81 2.28 -5.91 -7.35
N ILE A 82 2.68 -5.70 -8.61
CA ILE A 82 2.40 -6.63 -9.72
C ILE A 82 3.02 -8.01 -9.44
N ARG A 83 4.26 -8.05 -8.92
CA ARG A 83 4.95 -9.29 -8.57
C ARG A 83 4.15 -10.06 -7.50
N LYS A 84 3.80 -9.42 -6.39
CA LYS A 84 3.00 -10.03 -5.29
C LYS A 84 1.66 -10.58 -5.81
N ASN A 85 0.94 -9.78 -6.60
CA ASN A 85 -0.32 -10.19 -7.21
C ASN A 85 -0.18 -11.44 -8.10
N LYS A 86 0.89 -11.56 -8.88
CA LYS A 86 1.17 -12.77 -9.71
C LYS A 86 1.40 -14.02 -8.87
N PHE A 87 2.01 -13.88 -7.69
CA PHE A 87 2.25 -14.98 -6.76
C PHE A 87 1.10 -15.21 -5.77
N GLY A 88 0.05 -14.37 -5.81
CA GLY A 88 -1.07 -14.45 -4.89
C GLY A 88 -0.80 -13.96 -3.47
N VAL A 89 0.37 -13.35 -3.23
CA VAL A 89 0.82 -12.85 -1.92
C VAL A 89 0.58 -11.36 -1.73
#